data_AF-A0A522TEE9-F1
#
_entry.id   AF-A0A522TEE9-F1
#
_cell.length_a   1.000
_cell.length_b   1.000
_cell.length_c   1.000
_cell.angle_alpha   90.00
_cell.angle_beta   90.00
_cell.angle_gamma   90.00
#
_symmetry.space_group_name_H-M   'P 1'
#
loop_
_entity.id
_entity.type
_entity.pdbx_description
1 polymer ?
#
loop_
_entity_poly.entity_id
_entity_poly.type
_entity_poly.pdbx_seq_one_letter_code
_entity_poly.pdbx_strand_id
1 'polypeptide(L)'
;MQNDGSGRAGVHLPGTCAIVSLDHFTGGQQNLNADAGGLGGQPDGHGRALARTELQNSRKAEAVDGGKALGAAARLEIMVDNLACGHLRCGRQAAECNYQRQTRPRHAMILTMSRTLGIILGLAVMLASQVPPRHKYQEACLNVAQLEQLGTQPLAQYLGSIAALQNPHQVALAVGALHRYGAFAAFRVGQEPVPDRLRDYATQSYAQKLFELLGDPAQEAAEEARTAINMEVSLTPPPAAAPPRALHLAELRRLAPNFDWHAYWATLGAPENGTLAASPDALRQLNGRILLATMEEWKSYLRWCWLRATAALLTPPFVEAHFGFATAHPAPARPALCTAAAAAFPATAFADVPLTRDDYFGDTLHLRAWKVRQRWLRGAVVNSTSALTPSGAAPSTPSRGR
;
A
#
# COMPACT_ATOMS: atom_id res chain seq x y z
N MET A 1 -18.53 22.77 -54.31
CA MET A 1 -19.68 23.39 -53.64
C MET A 1 -19.79 22.79 -52.25
N GLN A 2 -19.59 23.61 -51.23
CA GLN A 2 -19.96 23.35 -49.83
C GLN A 2 -21.44 22.89 -49.72
N ASN A 3 -21.76 22.04 -48.73
CA ASN A 3 -22.44 22.56 -47.54
C ASN A 3 -22.45 21.59 -46.34
N ASP A 4 -22.28 22.21 -45.18
CA ASP A 4 -22.37 21.69 -43.81
C ASP A 4 -23.81 21.33 -43.38
N GLY A 5 -23.91 20.56 -42.28
CA GLY A 5 -25.16 20.38 -41.55
C GLY A 5 -25.01 19.54 -40.28
N SER A 6 -24.67 20.20 -39.18
CA SER A 6 -24.56 19.64 -37.82
C SER A 6 -25.86 19.04 -37.27
N GLY A 7 -25.75 17.99 -36.45
CA GLY A 7 -26.84 17.52 -35.59
C GLY A 7 -26.33 16.65 -34.43
N ARG A 8 -26.11 17.29 -33.28
CA ARG A 8 -25.75 16.65 -32.00
C ARG A 8 -27.02 16.05 -31.38
N ALA A 9 -27.01 14.76 -31.03
CA ALA A 9 -27.95 14.17 -30.08
C ALA A 9 -27.21 13.15 -29.22
N GLY A 10 -27.21 13.38 -27.90
CA GLY A 10 -26.53 12.56 -26.91
C GLY A 10 -27.25 11.24 -26.65
N VAL A 11 -26.48 10.22 -26.32
CA VAL A 11 -26.97 9.01 -25.66
C VAL A 11 -26.07 8.73 -24.46
N HIS A 12 -26.70 8.77 -23.29
CA HIS A 12 -26.18 8.38 -21.98
C HIS A 12 -25.71 6.92 -21.99
N LEU A 13 -24.51 6.66 -21.45
CA LEU A 13 -24.09 5.34 -20.99
C LEU A 13 -23.80 5.41 -19.47
N PRO A 14 -24.41 4.54 -18.64
CA PRO A 14 -24.27 4.59 -17.19
C PRO A 14 -23.07 3.76 -16.68
N GLY A 15 -22.38 4.29 -15.66
CA GLY A 15 -21.77 3.51 -14.58
C GLY A 15 -20.46 2.77 -14.87
N THR A 16 -19.35 3.49 -15.02
CA THR A 16 -17.99 2.94 -14.97
C THR A 16 -17.58 2.56 -13.55
N CYS A 17 -17.40 1.26 -13.27
CA CYS A 17 -16.65 0.78 -12.12
C CYS A 17 -15.15 1.02 -12.33
N ALA A 18 -14.56 1.88 -11.48
CA ALA A 18 -13.16 2.26 -11.53
C ALA A 18 -12.21 1.11 -11.14
N ILE A 19 -11.26 0.83 -12.03
CA ILE A 19 -10.19 -0.16 -11.90
C ILE A 19 -8.98 0.55 -11.28
N VAL A 20 -8.40 0.00 -10.20
CA VAL A 20 -7.19 0.54 -9.56
C VAL A 20 -6.18 -0.60 -9.39
N SER A 21 -5.46 -0.91 -10.46
CA SER A 21 -4.04 -1.30 -10.39
C SER A 21 -3.22 0.01 -10.46
N LEU A 22 -2.01 0.04 -9.88
CA LEU A 22 -1.10 1.18 -10.10
C LEU A 22 -0.74 1.39 -11.58
N ASP A 23 -1.15 0.48 -12.46
CA ASP A 23 -0.96 0.53 -13.91
C ASP A 23 -1.94 1.48 -14.65
N HIS A 24 -2.92 2.10 -13.97
CA HIS A 24 -3.85 3.06 -14.58
C HIS A 24 -3.69 4.48 -14.01
N PHE A 25 -2.52 5.07 -14.28
CA PHE A 25 -2.27 6.51 -14.10
C PHE A 25 -2.69 7.30 -15.35
N THR A 26 -3.99 7.41 -15.62
CA THR A 26 -4.52 8.41 -16.56
C THR A 26 -5.88 8.90 -16.11
N GLY A 27 -6.02 10.19 -15.83
CA GLY A 27 -7.33 10.85 -15.75
C GLY A 27 -7.34 12.18 -15.00
N GLY A 28 -7.19 13.30 -15.74
CA GLY A 28 -7.82 14.57 -15.36
C GLY A 28 -6.96 15.83 -15.25
N GLN A 29 -6.08 16.15 -16.21
CA GLN A 29 -5.75 17.56 -16.47
C GLN A 29 -6.79 18.13 -17.44
N GLN A 30 -7.75 18.90 -16.92
CA GLN A 30 -8.50 19.86 -17.72
C GLN A 30 -8.15 21.27 -17.25
N ASN A 31 -7.50 22.00 -18.15
CA ASN A 31 -7.38 23.45 -18.28
C ASN A 31 -7.77 24.30 -17.07
N LEU A 32 -6.76 24.90 -16.44
CA LEU A 32 -6.85 26.24 -15.87
C LEU A 32 -5.62 27.05 -16.30
N ASN A 33 -5.63 27.48 -17.57
CA ASN A 33 -4.95 28.70 -17.96
C ASN A 33 -6.01 29.80 -17.98
N ALA A 34 -6.00 30.67 -16.96
CA ALA A 34 -6.45 32.07 -17.05
C ALA A 34 -5.99 32.83 -15.80
N ASP A 35 -5.22 33.89 -16.05
CA ASP A 35 -5.12 35.14 -15.31
C ASP A 35 -4.53 35.19 -13.89
N ALA A 36 -3.22 35.49 -13.84
CA ALA A 36 -2.65 36.66 -13.13
C ALA A 36 -1.19 36.80 -13.62
N GLY A 37 -0.84 37.75 -14.47
CA GLY A 37 -0.72 39.15 -14.07
C GLY A 37 0.62 39.34 -13.35
N GLY A 38 1.71 39.48 -14.09
CA GLY A 38 3.06 39.55 -13.54
C GLY A 38 3.37 40.87 -12.84
N LEU A 39 4.31 40.81 -11.90
CA LEU A 39 5.23 41.90 -11.58
C LEU A 39 6.54 41.29 -11.07
N GLY A 40 7.65 41.70 -11.68
CA GLY A 40 9.00 41.27 -11.34
C GLY A 40 9.53 41.94 -10.06
N GLY A 41 10.55 41.32 -9.47
CA GLY A 41 11.33 41.86 -8.36
C GLY A 41 12.45 40.91 -7.95
N GLN A 42 13.70 41.35 -8.12
CA GLN A 42 14.94 40.67 -7.72
C GLN A 42 15.08 40.64 -6.18
N PRO A 43 15.77 39.67 -5.56
CA PRO A 43 15.68 39.46 -4.11
C PRO A 43 16.76 40.22 -3.32
N ASP A 44 16.33 41.08 -2.39
CA ASP A 44 17.19 41.73 -1.40
C ASP A 44 17.31 40.90 -0.10
N GLY A 45 18.55 40.48 0.21
CA GLY A 45 19.24 40.64 1.50
C GLY A 45 18.67 40.12 2.84
N HIS A 46 17.39 39.75 3.00
CA HIS A 46 16.78 39.45 4.31
C HIS A 46 16.46 37.96 4.56
N GLY A 47 16.62 37.09 3.55
CA GLY A 47 16.30 35.65 3.67
C GLY A 47 17.33 34.78 4.42
N ARG A 48 18.56 35.26 4.67
CA ARG A 48 19.61 34.44 5.32
C ARG A 48 19.58 34.46 6.86
N ALA A 49 18.90 35.44 7.47
CA ALA A 49 18.79 35.54 8.92
C ALA A 49 17.65 34.68 9.50
N LEU A 50 16.51 34.59 8.80
CA LEU A 50 15.37 33.76 9.22
C LEU A 50 15.65 32.25 9.09
N ALA A 51 16.33 31.84 8.02
CA ALA A 51 16.69 30.43 7.81
C ALA A 51 17.68 29.90 8.86
N ARG A 52 18.55 30.74 9.43
CA ARG A 52 19.52 30.33 10.46
C ARG A 52 18.86 30.17 11.83
N THR A 53 17.85 30.98 12.14
CA THR A 53 17.06 30.89 13.36
C THR A 53 16.12 29.68 13.33
N GLU A 54 15.52 29.36 12.18
CA GLU A 54 14.71 28.15 12.02
C GLU A 54 15.53 26.87 12.07
N LEU A 55 16.75 26.84 11.50
CA LEU A 55 17.64 25.67 11.61
C LEU A 55 18.16 25.44 13.05
N GLN A 56 18.38 26.51 13.83
CA GLN A 56 18.75 26.40 15.24
C GLN A 56 17.58 25.98 16.13
N ASN A 57 16.35 26.39 15.78
CA ASN A 57 15.14 25.98 16.50
C ASN A 57 14.77 24.52 16.20
N SER A 58 14.97 24.04 14.97
CA SER A 58 14.74 22.63 14.61
C SER A 58 15.80 21.69 15.21
N ARG A 59 17.10 22.08 15.24
CA ARG A 59 18.13 21.30 15.96
C ARG A 59 17.93 21.27 17.48
N LYS A 60 17.28 22.28 18.07
CA LYS A 60 16.89 22.25 19.50
C LYS A 60 15.62 21.43 19.74
N ALA A 61 14.72 21.34 18.77
CA ALA A 61 13.51 20.52 18.85
C ALA A 61 13.80 19.01 18.69
N GLU A 62 14.83 18.64 17.92
CA GLU A 62 15.26 17.24 17.71
C GLU A 62 16.05 16.63 18.89
N ALA A 63 16.27 17.37 19.98
CA ALA A 63 16.95 16.87 21.19
C ALA A 63 16.01 16.61 22.38
N VAL A 64 14.70 16.43 22.12
CA VAL A 64 13.70 16.02 23.12
C VAL A 64 13.42 14.53 22.96
N ASP A 65 14.39 13.75 23.44
CA ASP A 65 14.25 12.33 23.73
C ASP A 65 13.05 12.10 24.67
N GLY A 66 12.27 11.03 24.45
CA GLY A 66 11.02 10.73 25.17
C GLY A 66 11.17 10.67 26.69
N GLY A 67 12.40 10.48 27.20
CA GLY A 67 12.74 10.60 28.62
C GLY A 67 12.63 12.01 29.21
N LYS A 68 12.78 13.09 28.41
CA LYS A 68 12.66 14.48 28.90
C LYS A 68 11.22 14.93 29.10
N ALA A 69 10.26 14.37 28.36
CA ALA A 69 8.83 14.66 28.56
C ALA A 69 8.33 14.12 29.91
N LEU A 70 8.78 12.92 30.30
CA LEU A 70 8.58 12.37 31.64
C LEU A 70 9.30 13.20 32.71
N GLY A 71 10.52 13.68 32.44
CA GLY A 71 11.26 14.59 33.33
C GLY A 71 10.61 15.97 33.51
N ALA A 72 9.93 16.50 32.50
CA ALA A 72 9.19 17.76 32.56
C ALA A 72 7.89 17.62 33.36
N ALA A 73 7.17 16.51 33.20
CA ALA A 73 6.00 16.19 34.02
C ALA A 73 6.37 15.99 35.50
N ALA A 74 7.47 15.28 35.79
CA ALA A 74 7.98 15.12 37.16
C ALA A 74 8.46 16.44 37.78
N ARG A 75 9.08 17.32 36.99
CA ARG A 75 9.45 18.69 37.43
C ARG A 75 8.24 19.58 37.69
N LEU A 76 7.13 19.37 36.97
CA LEU A 76 5.88 20.10 37.22
C LEU A 76 5.22 19.66 38.54
N GLU A 77 5.20 18.35 38.85
CA GLU A 77 4.69 17.85 40.14
C GLU A 77 5.49 18.44 41.32
N ILE A 78 6.82 18.47 41.24
CA ILE A 78 7.69 19.05 42.29
C ILE A 78 7.47 20.56 42.45
N MET A 79 7.17 21.28 41.37
CA MET A 79 6.92 22.74 41.40
C MET A 79 5.55 23.07 42.00
N VAL A 80 4.53 22.26 41.72
CA VAL A 80 3.18 22.39 42.29
C VAL A 80 3.18 22.08 43.80
N ASP A 81 3.93 21.05 44.23
CA ASP A 81 4.10 20.72 45.65
C ASP A 81 4.78 21.86 46.44
N ASN A 82 5.75 22.55 45.81
CA ASN A 82 6.44 23.70 46.42
C ASN A 82 5.56 24.97 46.46
N LEU A 83 4.75 25.24 45.42
CA LEU A 83 3.81 26.36 45.42
C LEU A 83 2.68 26.18 46.43
N ALA A 84 2.18 24.96 46.63
CA ALA A 84 1.18 24.66 47.65
C ALA A 84 1.73 24.80 49.09
N CYS A 85 3.05 24.74 49.27
CA CYS A 85 3.72 24.96 50.56
C CYS A 85 4.00 26.42 50.91
N GLY A 86 4.02 27.32 49.92
CA GLY A 86 4.56 28.68 50.05
C GLY A 86 3.88 29.57 51.11
N HIS A 87 2.72 29.15 51.64
CA HIS A 87 1.99 29.89 52.67
C HIS A 87 1.81 29.17 54.02
N LEU A 88 2.32 27.94 54.18
CA LEU A 88 2.26 27.24 55.47
C LEU A 88 3.56 27.50 56.25
N ARG A 89 3.50 28.38 57.26
CA ARG A 89 4.56 28.52 58.27
C ARG A 89 4.59 27.25 59.16
N CYS A 90 5.09 26.14 58.64
CA CYS A 90 5.32 24.93 59.45
C CYS A 90 6.59 25.12 60.29
N GLY A 91 6.42 25.38 61.58
CA GLY A 91 7.51 25.37 62.56
C GLY A 91 8.05 23.95 62.76
N ARG A 92 9.25 23.69 62.22
CA ARG A 92 10.26 22.68 62.59
C ARG A 92 9.92 21.19 62.83
N GLN A 93 8.71 20.66 62.63
CA GLN A 93 8.51 19.20 62.67
C GLN A 93 7.73 18.66 61.46
N ALA A 94 8.40 17.84 60.64
CA ALA A 94 7.89 17.31 59.36
C ALA A 94 6.70 16.35 59.51
N ALA A 95 6.58 15.65 60.65
CA ALA A 95 5.48 14.71 60.91
C ALA A 95 4.13 15.43 61.10
N GLU A 96 4.12 16.55 61.82
CA GLU A 96 2.92 17.37 62.07
C GLU A 96 2.37 18.01 60.77
N CYS A 97 3.28 18.40 59.87
CA CYS A 97 2.93 19.02 58.59
C CYS A 97 2.29 18.00 57.62
N ASN A 98 2.62 16.70 57.74
CA ASN A 98 2.06 15.63 56.90
C ASN A 98 0.62 15.25 57.31
N TYR A 99 0.32 15.29 58.62
CA TYR A 99 -1.04 15.04 59.15
C TYR A 99 -2.03 16.19 58.81
N GLN A 100 -1.59 17.46 58.90
CA GLN A 100 -2.40 18.62 58.52
C GLN A 100 -2.66 18.71 56.99
N ARG A 101 -1.76 18.16 56.15
CA ARG A 101 -1.95 18.04 54.69
C ARG A 101 -3.10 17.11 54.32
N GLN A 102 -3.25 15.98 55.02
CA GLN A 102 -4.29 14.98 54.73
C GLN A 102 -5.68 15.35 55.27
N THR A 103 -5.75 16.17 56.32
CA THR A 103 -7.00 16.43 57.07
C THR A 103 -7.74 17.69 56.63
N ARG A 104 -7.17 18.53 55.74
CA ARG A 104 -7.85 19.71 55.19
C ARG A 104 -8.47 19.41 53.82
N PRO A 105 -9.81 19.35 53.69
CA PRO A 105 -10.47 18.91 52.46
C PRO A 105 -10.12 19.78 51.24
N ARG A 106 -9.84 21.07 51.46
CA ARG A 106 -9.42 22.00 50.39
C ARG A 106 -8.06 21.65 49.77
N HIS A 107 -7.10 21.16 50.56
CA HIS A 107 -5.76 20.84 50.03
C HIS A 107 -5.75 19.48 49.33
N ALA A 108 -6.45 18.49 49.88
CA ALA A 108 -6.69 17.22 49.21
C ALA A 108 -7.43 17.42 47.87
N MET A 109 -8.42 18.32 47.82
CA MET A 109 -9.14 18.67 46.59
C MET A 109 -8.22 19.33 45.54
N ILE A 110 -7.37 20.29 45.94
CA ILE A 110 -6.43 20.97 45.01
C ILE A 110 -5.40 19.98 44.44
N LEU A 111 -4.80 19.13 45.29
CA LEU A 111 -3.86 18.09 44.84
C LEU A 111 -4.53 17.08 43.90
N THR A 112 -5.75 16.65 44.22
CA THR A 112 -6.52 15.74 43.37
C THR A 112 -6.83 16.41 42.03
N MET A 113 -7.33 17.65 42.01
CA MET A 113 -7.63 18.39 40.77
C MET A 113 -6.38 18.61 39.91
N SER A 114 -5.23 18.90 40.51
CA SER A 114 -3.97 19.08 39.77
C SER A 114 -3.48 17.79 39.10
N ARG A 115 -3.63 16.64 39.76
CA ARG A 115 -3.34 15.31 39.18
C ARG A 115 -4.30 14.96 38.05
N THR A 116 -5.60 15.21 38.22
CA THR A 116 -6.57 14.98 37.14
C THR A 116 -6.29 15.88 35.94
N LEU A 117 -5.94 17.16 36.16
CA LEU A 117 -5.58 18.07 35.08
C LEU A 117 -4.32 17.61 34.33
N GLY A 118 -3.31 17.12 35.05
CA GLY A 118 -2.08 16.57 34.48
C GLY A 118 -2.34 15.31 33.62
N ILE A 119 -3.19 14.41 34.10
CA ILE A 119 -3.62 13.22 33.34
C ILE A 119 -4.40 13.63 32.08
N ILE A 120 -5.36 14.55 32.21
CA ILE A 120 -6.17 15.04 31.08
C ILE A 120 -5.28 15.72 30.05
N LEU A 121 -4.32 16.55 30.47
CA LEU A 121 -3.38 17.22 29.57
C LEU A 121 -2.44 16.20 28.89
N GLY A 122 -1.96 15.19 29.62
CA GLY A 122 -1.15 14.10 29.06
C GLY A 122 -1.91 13.27 28.01
N LEU A 123 -3.17 12.94 28.29
CA LEU A 123 -4.08 12.28 27.35
C LEU A 123 -4.37 13.18 26.13
N ALA A 124 -4.61 14.48 26.33
CA ALA A 124 -4.85 15.42 25.25
C ALA A 124 -3.63 15.60 24.34
N VAL A 125 -2.41 15.61 24.89
CA VAL A 125 -1.16 15.65 24.11
C VAL A 125 -0.94 14.33 23.37
N MET A 126 -1.20 13.19 24.01
CA MET A 126 -1.16 11.87 23.34
C MET A 126 -2.15 11.80 22.17
N LEU A 127 -3.39 12.27 22.36
CA LEU A 127 -4.43 12.33 21.33
C LEU A 127 -4.07 13.32 20.21
N ALA A 128 -3.48 14.47 20.54
CA ALA A 128 -3.04 15.48 19.58
C ALA A 128 -1.77 15.09 18.81
N SER A 129 -0.96 14.15 19.34
CA SER A 129 0.27 13.66 18.71
C SER A 129 0.06 12.56 17.65
N GLN A 130 -1.18 12.08 17.48
CA GLN A 130 -1.49 11.11 16.44
C GLN A 130 -1.58 11.81 15.08
N VAL A 131 -0.43 11.99 14.42
CA VAL A 131 -0.37 12.32 12.99
C VAL A 131 -1.28 11.33 12.24
N PRO A 132 -2.25 11.80 11.42
CA PRO A 132 -3.17 10.91 10.75
C PRO A 132 -2.38 9.89 9.92
N PRO A 133 -2.75 8.59 9.91
CA PRO A 133 -1.87 7.55 9.36
C PRO A 133 -1.56 7.75 7.87
N ARG A 134 -2.45 8.42 7.12
CA ARG A 134 -2.22 8.82 5.73
C ARG A 134 -1.06 9.81 5.56
N HIS A 135 -0.87 10.74 6.49
CA HIS A 135 0.22 11.70 6.42
C HIS A 135 1.57 11.02 6.69
N LYS A 136 1.63 10.07 7.65
CA LYS A 136 2.84 9.27 7.89
C LYS A 136 3.29 8.53 6.64
N TYR A 137 2.35 7.91 5.92
CA TYR A 137 2.62 7.24 4.65
C TYR A 137 3.16 8.21 3.57
N GLN A 138 2.57 9.42 3.48
CA GLN A 138 3.05 10.44 2.55
C GLN A 138 4.45 10.95 2.91
N GLU A 139 4.73 11.18 4.19
CA GLU A 139 6.07 11.56 4.68
C GLU A 139 7.11 10.47 4.36
N ALA A 140 6.78 9.20 4.61
CA ALA A 140 7.63 8.06 4.28
C ALA A 140 7.95 8.02 2.78
N CYS A 141 6.93 8.23 1.94
CA CYS A 141 7.10 8.28 0.48
C CYS A 141 7.99 9.46 0.04
N LEU A 142 7.88 10.62 0.67
CA LEU A 142 8.65 11.82 0.35
C LEU A 142 10.12 11.73 0.81
N ASN A 143 10.46 10.80 1.71
CA ASN A 143 11.81 10.65 2.26
C ASN A 143 12.75 9.91 1.28
N VAL A 144 13.16 10.61 0.21
CA VAL A 144 14.05 10.04 -0.82
C VAL A 144 15.41 9.64 -0.24
N ALA A 145 15.95 10.41 0.72
CA ALA A 145 17.23 10.11 1.35
C ALA A 145 17.23 8.73 2.04
N GLN A 146 16.15 8.40 2.75
CA GLN A 146 16.00 7.08 3.36
C GLN A 146 15.83 5.97 2.33
N LEU A 147 15.09 6.21 1.25
CA LEU A 147 14.96 5.23 0.16
C LEU A 147 16.30 4.94 -0.50
N GLU A 148 17.10 5.97 -0.77
CA GLU A 148 18.44 5.82 -1.32
C GLU A 148 19.39 5.09 -0.37
N GLN A 149 19.29 5.37 0.94
CA GLN A 149 20.05 4.65 1.96
C GLN A 149 19.69 3.16 2.02
N LEU A 150 18.41 2.83 1.90
CA LEU A 150 17.93 1.44 1.89
C LEU A 150 18.23 0.73 0.57
N GLY A 151 18.23 1.45 -0.56
CA GLY A 151 18.47 0.89 -1.88
C GLY A 151 17.50 -0.26 -2.19
N THR A 152 18.05 -1.46 -2.38
CA THR A 152 17.30 -2.70 -2.66
C THR A 152 17.09 -3.58 -1.43
N GLN A 153 17.55 -3.17 -0.24
CA GLN A 153 17.38 -3.94 1.00
C GLN A 153 15.94 -4.41 1.28
N PRO A 154 14.87 -3.61 1.02
CA PRO A 154 13.50 -4.06 1.25
C PRO A 154 13.09 -5.28 0.39
N LEU A 155 13.80 -5.56 -0.71
CA LEU A 155 13.56 -6.73 -1.55
C LEU A 155 14.29 -7.99 -1.07
N ALA A 156 15.30 -7.85 -0.20
CA ALA A 156 16.24 -8.93 0.10
C ALA A 156 15.55 -10.20 0.61
N GLN A 157 14.55 -10.06 1.48
CA GLN A 157 13.77 -11.21 1.98
C GLN A 157 13.04 -11.95 0.85
N TYR A 158 12.42 -11.22 -0.07
CA TYR A 158 11.65 -11.80 -1.17
C TYR A 158 12.57 -12.45 -2.21
N LEU A 159 13.65 -11.74 -2.59
CA LEU A 159 14.64 -12.26 -3.53
C LEU A 159 15.38 -13.48 -2.96
N GLY A 160 15.71 -13.47 -1.66
CA GLY A 160 16.30 -14.63 -0.98
C GLY A 160 15.36 -15.84 -0.96
N SER A 161 14.07 -15.61 -0.73
CA SER A 161 13.06 -16.68 -0.79
C SER A 161 12.92 -17.27 -2.19
N ILE A 162 13.03 -16.45 -3.23
CA ILE A 162 13.02 -16.90 -4.63
C ILE A 162 14.30 -17.65 -4.98
N ALA A 163 15.46 -17.15 -4.58
CA ALA A 163 16.74 -17.83 -4.80
C ALA A 163 16.78 -19.24 -4.18
N ALA A 164 16.07 -19.42 -3.06
CA ALA A 164 15.96 -20.69 -2.34
C ALA A 164 14.89 -21.67 -2.90
N LEU A 165 14.24 -21.36 -4.03
CA LEU A 165 13.29 -22.27 -4.66
C LEU A 165 13.97 -23.55 -5.15
N GLN A 166 13.39 -24.69 -4.78
CA GLN A 166 13.85 -26.03 -5.11
C GLN A 166 12.73 -26.93 -5.65
N ASN A 167 11.46 -26.58 -5.42
CA ASN A 167 10.33 -27.43 -5.79
C ASN A 167 9.04 -26.65 -6.11
N PRO A 168 8.05 -27.29 -6.79
CA PRO A 168 6.77 -26.68 -7.13
C PRO A 168 5.94 -26.13 -5.95
N HIS A 169 6.06 -26.74 -4.76
CA HIS A 169 5.36 -26.25 -3.57
C HIS A 169 5.82 -24.82 -3.22
N GLN A 170 7.13 -24.56 -3.27
CA GLN A 170 7.65 -23.22 -3.01
C GLN A 170 7.31 -22.21 -4.12
N VAL A 171 7.14 -22.67 -5.37
CA VAL A 171 6.59 -21.83 -6.45
C VAL A 171 5.17 -21.38 -6.12
N ALA A 172 4.33 -22.28 -5.60
CA ALA A 172 2.96 -21.93 -5.19
C ALA A 172 2.94 -20.91 -4.04
N LEU A 173 3.83 -21.02 -3.06
CA LEU A 173 4.03 -20.01 -2.01
C LEU A 173 4.42 -18.65 -2.62
N ALA A 174 5.40 -18.63 -3.53
CA ALA A 174 5.87 -17.38 -4.15
C ALA A 174 4.79 -16.68 -4.99
N VAL A 175 4.02 -17.45 -5.77
CA VAL A 175 2.86 -16.94 -6.52
C VAL A 175 1.78 -16.41 -5.57
N GLY A 176 1.49 -17.13 -4.49
CA GLY A 176 0.56 -16.69 -3.45
C GLY A 176 0.98 -15.39 -2.79
N ALA A 177 2.28 -15.21 -2.51
CA ALA A 177 2.82 -13.98 -1.95
C ALA A 177 2.65 -12.78 -2.89
N LEU A 178 2.94 -12.94 -4.19
CA LEU A 178 2.71 -11.89 -5.19
C LEU A 178 1.22 -11.51 -5.27
N HIS A 179 0.34 -12.50 -5.32
CA HIS A 179 -1.11 -12.28 -5.39
C HIS A 179 -1.67 -11.62 -4.12
N ARG A 180 -1.09 -11.92 -2.94
CA ARG A 180 -1.43 -11.24 -1.69
C ARG A 180 -1.22 -9.73 -1.79
N TYR A 181 -0.21 -9.27 -2.52
CA TYR A 181 0.06 -7.84 -2.72
C TYR A 181 -0.57 -7.28 -4.00
N GLY A 182 -1.46 -8.03 -4.65
CA GLY A 182 -2.13 -7.61 -5.87
C GLY A 182 -1.23 -7.58 -7.11
N ALA A 183 -0.05 -8.21 -7.05
CA ALA A 183 0.81 -8.39 -8.21
C ALA A 183 0.31 -9.58 -9.05
N PHE A 184 0.54 -9.55 -10.36
CA PHE A 184 0.22 -10.67 -11.25
C PHE A 184 1.40 -11.61 -11.42
N ALA A 185 1.16 -12.91 -11.23
CA ALA A 185 2.13 -13.97 -11.49
C ALA A 185 1.46 -15.29 -11.87
N ALA A 186 1.95 -15.92 -12.93
CA ALA A 186 1.58 -17.21 -13.50
C ALA A 186 0.14 -17.37 -14.01
N PHE A 187 -0.86 -16.84 -13.31
CA PHE A 187 -2.24 -16.73 -13.76
C PHE A 187 -2.84 -15.45 -13.20
N ARG A 188 -3.77 -14.85 -13.93
CA ARG A 188 -4.46 -13.66 -13.45
C ARG A 188 -5.59 -14.06 -12.50
N VAL A 189 -5.64 -13.40 -11.34
CA VAL A 189 -6.79 -13.41 -10.46
C VAL A 189 -7.61 -12.14 -10.73
N GLY A 190 -8.71 -12.27 -11.47
CA GLY A 190 -9.54 -11.13 -11.90
C GLY A 190 -9.83 -11.10 -13.40
N GLN A 191 -10.34 -9.96 -13.89
CA GLN A 191 -10.90 -9.78 -15.25
C GLN A 191 -10.03 -8.86 -16.14
N GLU A 192 -8.74 -8.73 -15.87
CA GLU A 192 -7.90 -7.79 -16.62
C GLU A 192 -7.31 -8.44 -17.89
N PRO A 193 -7.38 -7.76 -19.05
CA PRO A 193 -6.81 -8.24 -20.29
C PRO A 193 -5.29 -8.37 -20.20
N VAL A 194 -4.73 -9.30 -20.97
CA VAL A 194 -3.28 -9.41 -21.15
C VAL A 194 -2.82 -8.26 -22.05
N PRO A 195 -1.81 -7.45 -21.67
CA PRO A 195 -1.24 -6.48 -22.60
C PRO A 195 -0.61 -7.19 -23.80
N ASP A 196 -0.94 -6.76 -25.02
CA ASP A 196 -0.48 -7.38 -26.27
C ASP A 196 1.06 -7.36 -26.49
N ARG A 197 1.81 -6.60 -25.66
CA ARG A 197 3.22 -6.25 -25.86
C ARG A 197 4.25 -7.10 -25.10
N LEU A 198 3.88 -8.25 -24.56
CA LEU A 198 4.79 -9.05 -23.72
C LEU A 198 6.05 -9.52 -24.47
N ARG A 199 6.00 -9.66 -25.80
CA ARG A 199 7.16 -10.06 -26.63
C ARG A 199 7.97 -8.90 -27.20
N ASP A 200 7.57 -7.65 -26.93
CA ASP A 200 8.24 -6.50 -27.54
C ASP A 200 9.60 -6.26 -26.89
N TYR A 201 10.56 -5.78 -27.70
CA TYR A 201 11.91 -5.42 -27.27
C TYR A 201 11.92 -4.48 -26.05
N ALA A 202 10.93 -3.59 -25.95
CA ALA A 202 10.76 -2.69 -24.81
C ALA A 202 10.58 -3.45 -23.48
N THR A 203 9.82 -4.55 -23.47
CA THR A 203 9.55 -5.33 -22.25
C THR A 203 10.81 -6.05 -21.77
N GLN A 204 11.58 -6.62 -22.70
CA GLN A 204 12.86 -7.25 -22.39
C GLN A 204 13.89 -6.23 -21.89
N SER A 205 13.97 -5.07 -22.54
CA SER A 205 14.89 -3.99 -22.15
C SER A 205 14.55 -3.44 -20.76
N TYR A 206 13.27 -3.31 -20.45
CA TYR A 206 12.82 -2.91 -19.13
C TYR A 206 13.16 -3.96 -18.07
N ALA A 207 12.91 -5.24 -18.33
CA ALA A 207 13.29 -6.32 -17.42
C ALA A 207 14.80 -6.35 -17.17
N GLN A 208 15.62 -6.28 -18.22
CA GLN A 208 17.08 -6.19 -18.10
C GLN A 208 17.47 -4.98 -17.24
N LYS A 209 16.88 -3.81 -17.48
CA LYS A 209 17.19 -2.60 -16.72
C LYS A 209 16.93 -2.76 -15.23
N LEU A 210 15.85 -3.44 -14.84
CA LEU A 210 15.55 -3.69 -13.43
C LEU A 210 16.55 -4.67 -12.79
N PHE A 211 17.00 -5.69 -13.51
CA PHE A 211 18.04 -6.61 -13.04
C PHE A 211 19.39 -5.91 -12.86
N GLU A 212 19.79 -5.06 -13.81
CA GLU A 212 20.99 -4.22 -13.65
C GLU A 212 20.90 -3.29 -12.43
N LEU A 213 19.72 -2.71 -12.17
CA LEU A 213 19.49 -1.87 -10.99
C LEU A 213 19.52 -2.67 -9.67
N LEU A 214 19.28 -3.98 -9.71
CA LEU A 214 19.53 -4.87 -8.57
C LEU A 214 21.02 -5.14 -8.34
N GLY A 215 21.86 -4.88 -9.34
CA GLY A 215 23.30 -5.13 -9.32
C GLY A 215 23.75 -6.33 -10.17
N ASP A 216 22.84 -6.95 -10.93
CA ASP A 216 23.20 -8.05 -11.83
C ASP A 216 24.08 -7.52 -12.99
N PRO A 217 25.15 -8.23 -13.40
CA PRO A 217 25.97 -7.83 -14.55
C PRO A 217 25.13 -7.74 -15.82
N ALA A 218 25.43 -6.77 -16.70
CA ALA A 218 24.59 -6.49 -17.89
C ALA A 218 24.30 -7.71 -18.78
N GLN A 219 25.28 -8.60 -18.96
CA GLN A 219 25.08 -9.83 -19.73
C GLN A 219 24.12 -10.81 -19.02
N GLU A 220 24.35 -11.05 -17.73
CA GLU A 220 23.50 -11.94 -16.91
C GLU A 220 22.07 -11.37 -16.81
N ALA A 221 21.93 -10.06 -16.60
CA ALA A 221 20.66 -9.35 -16.59
C ALA A 221 19.89 -9.50 -17.92
N ALA A 222 20.57 -9.44 -19.06
CA ALA A 222 19.94 -9.63 -20.37
C ALA A 222 19.47 -11.08 -20.59
N GLU A 223 20.27 -12.06 -20.17
CA GLU A 223 19.91 -13.47 -20.24
C GLU A 223 18.75 -13.81 -19.31
N GLU A 224 18.78 -13.33 -18.07
CA GLU A 224 17.71 -13.50 -17.08
C GLU A 224 16.40 -12.83 -17.55
N ALA A 225 16.48 -11.61 -18.09
CA ALA A 225 15.34 -10.92 -18.68
C ALA A 225 14.68 -11.73 -19.80
N ARG A 226 15.47 -12.27 -20.72
CA ARG A 226 14.97 -13.13 -21.80
C ARG A 226 14.27 -14.37 -21.23
N THR A 227 14.88 -15.03 -20.24
CA THR A 227 14.30 -16.21 -19.58
C THR A 227 12.97 -15.88 -18.90
N ALA A 228 12.92 -14.80 -18.12
CA ALA A 228 11.73 -14.36 -17.41
C ALA A 228 10.58 -14.00 -18.37
N ILE A 229 10.86 -13.27 -19.44
CA ILE A 229 9.85 -12.89 -20.44
C ILE A 229 9.36 -14.11 -21.23
N ASN A 230 10.25 -15.04 -21.60
CA ASN A 230 9.84 -16.29 -22.23
C ASN A 230 8.89 -17.10 -21.32
N MET A 231 9.15 -17.11 -20.01
CA MET A 231 8.28 -17.73 -19.02
C MET A 231 6.91 -17.03 -18.94
N GLU A 232 6.85 -15.69 -18.79
CA GLU A 232 5.59 -14.90 -18.77
C GLU A 232 4.75 -15.18 -20.02
N VAL A 233 5.39 -15.22 -21.18
CA VAL A 233 4.78 -15.54 -22.47
C VAL A 233 4.23 -16.98 -22.49
N SER A 234 4.97 -17.95 -21.96
CA SER A 234 4.54 -19.36 -21.90
C SER A 234 3.35 -19.60 -20.95
N LEU A 235 3.14 -18.68 -20.00
CA LEU A 235 2.04 -18.67 -19.04
C LEU A 235 0.84 -17.87 -19.54
N THR A 236 0.98 -17.19 -20.68
CA THR A 236 -0.06 -16.33 -21.25
C THR A 236 -1.05 -17.14 -22.08
N PRO A 237 -2.35 -17.14 -21.72
CA PRO A 237 -3.33 -17.89 -22.47
C PRO A 237 -3.51 -17.39 -23.90
N PRO A 238 -3.85 -18.29 -24.84
CA PRO A 238 -4.07 -17.91 -26.22
C PRO A 238 -5.21 -16.90 -26.32
N PRO A 239 -5.25 -16.03 -27.35
CA PRO A 239 -6.31 -15.02 -27.50
C PRO A 239 -7.74 -15.59 -27.52
N ALA A 240 -7.90 -16.84 -27.97
CA ALA A 240 -9.17 -17.55 -28.01
C ALA A 240 -9.55 -18.24 -26.67
N ALA A 241 -8.76 -18.05 -25.61
CA ALA A 241 -9.02 -18.66 -24.32
C ALA A 241 -10.35 -18.21 -23.72
N ALA A 242 -10.99 -19.12 -22.98
CA ALA A 242 -12.21 -18.78 -22.27
C ALA A 242 -11.93 -17.64 -21.26
N PRO A 243 -12.84 -16.66 -21.13
CA PRO A 243 -12.65 -15.56 -20.19
C PRO A 243 -12.57 -16.07 -18.75
N PRO A 244 -11.93 -15.32 -17.83
CA PRO A 244 -11.89 -15.70 -16.43
C PRO A 244 -13.29 -15.88 -15.85
N ARG A 245 -13.50 -16.95 -15.08
CA ARG A 245 -14.74 -17.19 -14.34
C ARG A 245 -14.43 -17.65 -12.91
N ALA A 246 -15.42 -17.60 -12.04
CA ALA A 246 -15.29 -18.15 -10.70
C ALA A 246 -15.08 -19.68 -10.77
N LEU A 247 -14.02 -20.16 -10.13
CA LEU A 247 -13.63 -21.57 -10.04
C LEU A 247 -13.50 -21.95 -8.56
N HIS A 248 -14.15 -23.05 -8.18
CA HIS A 248 -14.00 -23.65 -6.86
C HIS A 248 -12.73 -24.50 -6.76
N LEU A 249 -12.26 -24.76 -5.53
CA LEU A 249 -11.05 -25.55 -5.26
C LEU A 249 -11.00 -26.90 -5.99
N ALA A 250 -12.12 -27.62 -6.09
CA ALA A 250 -12.18 -28.88 -6.83
C ALA A 250 -11.87 -28.69 -8.33
N GLU A 251 -12.37 -27.63 -8.95
CA GLU A 251 -12.07 -27.32 -10.35
C GLU A 251 -10.63 -26.85 -10.53
N LEU A 252 -10.12 -26.03 -9.61
CA LEU A 252 -8.72 -25.58 -9.60
C LEU A 252 -7.76 -26.78 -9.55
N ARG A 253 -8.00 -27.73 -8.64
CA ARG A 253 -7.23 -28.97 -8.51
C ARG A 253 -7.32 -29.86 -9.75
N ARG A 254 -8.45 -29.87 -10.45
CA ARG A 254 -8.61 -30.61 -11.71
C ARG A 254 -7.83 -29.96 -12.86
N LEU A 255 -7.81 -28.64 -12.93
CA LEU A 255 -7.17 -27.89 -14.02
C LEU A 255 -5.66 -27.75 -13.84
N ALA A 256 -5.19 -27.62 -12.59
CA ALA A 256 -3.78 -27.59 -12.25
C ALA A 256 -3.47 -28.47 -11.03
N PRO A 257 -3.46 -29.80 -11.18
CA PRO A 257 -3.21 -30.73 -10.07
C PRO A 257 -1.79 -30.65 -9.49
N ASN A 258 -0.81 -30.18 -10.26
CA ASN A 258 0.58 -30.10 -9.79
C ASN A 258 0.90 -28.79 -9.06
N PHE A 259 -0.04 -27.85 -9.03
CA PHE A 259 0.10 -26.60 -8.28
C PHE A 259 -0.44 -26.79 -6.86
N ASP A 260 0.36 -26.46 -5.85
CA ASP A 260 -0.06 -26.61 -4.46
C ASP A 260 -1.05 -25.50 -4.05
N TRP A 261 -2.32 -25.77 -4.28
CA TRP A 261 -3.41 -24.87 -3.95
C TRP A 261 -3.53 -24.60 -2.45
N HIS A 262 -3.22 -25.58 -1.59
CA HIS A 262 -3.31 -25.39 -0.14
C HIS A 262 -2.26 -24.38 0.33
N ALA A 263 -1.00 -24.57 -0.08
CA ALA A 263 0.09 -23.64 0.19
C ALA A 263 -0.21 -22.23 -0.37
N TYR A 264 -0.76 -22.16 -1.58
CA TYR A 264 -1.18 -20.91 -2.21
C TYR A 264 -2.24 -20.15 -1.38
N TRP A 265 -3.33 -20.81 -0.98
CA TRP A 265 -4.42 -20.18 -0.22
C TRP A 265 -3.96 -19.74 1.18
N ALA A 266 -3.18 -20.58 1.86
CA ALA A 266 -2.58 -20.25 3.14
C ALA A 266 -1.71 -18.98 3.05
N THR A 267 -0.91 -18.86 1.98
CA THR A 267 -0.07 -17.68 1.74
C THR A 267 -0.88 -16.43 1.37
N LEU A 268 -1.92 -16.61 0.57
CA LEU A 268 -2.81 -15.54 0.13
C LEU A 268 -3.56 -14.89 1.31
N GLY A 269 -3.77 -15.64 2.41
CA GLY A 269 -4.53 -15.19 3.57
C GLY A 269 -6.03 -15.12 3.29
N ALA A 270 -6.51 -15.95 2.36
CA ALA A 270 -7.91 -16.07 1.97
C ALA A 270 -8.43 -17.49 2.29
N PRO A 271 -9.75 -17.66 2.55
CA PRO A 271 -10.29 -18.95 2.95
C PRO A 271 -10.21 -19.98 1.81
N GLU A 272 -9.79 -21.21 2.10
CA GLU A 272 -9.55 -22.26 1.11
C GLU A 272 -10.81 -22.70 0.33
N ASN A 273 -11.99 -22.49 0.90
CA ASN A 273 -13.26 -22.75 0.24
C ASN A 273 -13.72 -21.60 -0.67
N GLY A 274 -12.90 -20.56 -0.85
CA GLY A 274 -13.15 -19.45 -1.75
C GLY A 274 -13.13 -19.85 -3.23
N THR A 275 -13.65 -18.96 -4.07
CA THR A 275 -13.60 -19.08 -5.54
C THR A 275 -12.57 -18.14 -6.13
N LEU A 276 -11.69 -18.63 -7.00
CA LEU A 276 -10.79 -17.77 -7.78
C LEU A 276 -11.42 -17.42 -9.13
N ALA A 277 -11.40 -16.15 -9.50
CA ALA A 277 -11.70 -15.72 -10.85
C ALA A 277 -10.47 -15.94 -11.74
N ALA A 278 -10.47 -17.01 -12.54
CA ALA A 278 -9.35 -17.37 -13.43
C ALA A 278 -9.85 -18.04 -14.72
N SER A 279 -9.04 -18.01 -15.78
CA SER A 279 -9.30 -18.72 -17.03
C SER A 279 -8.87 -20.20 -16.91
N PRO A 280 -9.72 -21.18 -17.30
CA PRO A 280 -9.32 -22.58 -17.32
C PRO A 280 -8.10 -22.88 -18.20
N ASP A 281 -7.93 -22.16 -19.31
CA ASP A 281 -6.78 -22.31 -20.20
C ASP A 281 -5.49 -21.82 -19.54
N ALA A 282 -5.55 -20.71 -18.80
CA ALA A 282 -4.42 -20.22 -18.03
C ALA A 282 -3.99 -21.22 -16.96
N LEU A 283 -4.95 -21.86 -16.27
CA LEU A 283 -4.63 -22.89 -15.26
C LEU A 283 -4.03 -24.15 -15.88
N ARG A 284 -4.47 -24.57 -17.06
CA ARG A 284 -3.84 -25.68 -17.80
C ARG A 284 -2.39 -25.36 -18.18
N GLN A 285 -2.12 -24.12 -18.61
CA GLN A 285 -0.74 -23.68 -18.92
C GLN A 285 0.14 -23.63 -17.67
N LEU A 286 -0.38 -23.07 -16.58
CA LEU A 286 0.29 -23.12 -15.27
C LEU A 286 0.69 -24.56 -14.94
N ASN A 287 -0.25 -25.51 -15.03
CA ASN A 287 0.03 -26.91 -14.73
C ASN A 287 1.15 -27.48 -15.61
N GLY A 288 1.13 -27.18 -16.91
CA GLY A 288 2.17 -27.59 -17.84
C GLY A 288 3.53 -27.00 -17.48
N ARG A 289 3.61 -25.71 -17.14
CA ARG A 289 4.87 -25.05 -16.74
C ARG A 289 5.37 -25.52 -15.38
N ILE A 290 4.50 -25.89 -14.45
CA ILE A 290 4.92 -26.50 -13.19
C ILE A 290 5.65 -27.83 -13.42
N LEU A 291 5.23 -28.61 -14.42
CA LEU A 291 5.87 -29.89 -14.76
C LEU A 291 7.14 -29.74 -15.61
N LEU A 292 7.16 -28.77 -16.53
CA LEU A 292 8.17 -28.71 -17.58
C LEU A 292 9.23 -27.62 -17.39
N ALA A 293 8.93 -26.55 -16.64
CA ALA A 293 9.89 -25.49 -16.42
C ALA A 293 10.92 -25.88 -15.36
N THR A 294 12.17 -25.52 -15.61
CA THR A 294 13.26 -25.62 -14.63
C THR A 294 13.03 -24.67 -13.46
N MET A 295 13.66 -24.95 -12.31
CA MET A 295 13.60 -24.03 -11.17
C MET A 295 14.28 -22.70 -11.49
N GLU A 296 15.34 -22.69 -12.31
CA GLU A 296 15.98 -21.43 -12.74
C GLU A 296 15.03 -20.55 -13.57
N GLU A 297 14.26 -21.14 -14.50
CA GLU A 297 13.22 -20.38 -15.22
C GLU A 297 12.17 -19.79 -14.26
N TRP A 298 11.73 -20.55 -13.24
CA TRP A 298 10.82 -20.05 -12.22
C TRP A 298 11.43 -18.93 -11.38
N LYS A 299 12.71 -19.02 -11.02
CA LYS A 299 13.43 -18.00 -10.25
C LYS A 299 13.53 -16.69 -11.03
N SER A 300 13.99 -16.74 -12.27
CA SER A 300 14.07 -15.56 -13.15
C SER A 300 12.70 -14.91 -13.32
N TYR A 301 11.69 -15.72 -13.57
CA TYR A 301 10.30 -15.27 -13.71
C TYR A 301 9.76 -14.57 -12.47
N LEU A 302 9.92 -15.18 -11.30
CA LEU A 302 9.39 -14.65 -10.06
C LEU A 302 10.16 -13.41 -9.59
N ARG A 303 11.49 -13.35 -9.81
CA ARG A 303 12.28 -12.11 -9.60
C ARG A 303 11.74 -10.98 -10.47
N TRP A 304 11.51 -11.24 -11.75
CA TRP A 304 10.90 -10.29 -12.67
C TRP A 304 9.52 -9.80 -12.19
N CYS A 305 8.62 -10.71 -11.79
CA CYS A 305 7.30 -10.34 -11.29
C CYS A 305 7.37 -9.42 -10.07
N TRP A 306 8.26 -9.70 -9.12
CA TRP A 306 8.49 -8.87 -7.94
C TRP A 306 8.99 -7.48 -8.33
N LEU A 307 10.05 -7.42 -9.14
CA LEU A 307 10.62 -6.15 -9.58
C LEU A 307 9.60 -5.28 -10.31
N ARG A 308 8.85 -5.86 -11.27
CA ARG A 308 7.80 -5.15 -11.99
C ARG A 308 6.73 -4.59 -11.03
N ALA A 309 6.34 -5.36 -10.02
CA ALA A 309 5.29 -4.98 -9.09
C ALA A 309 5.70 -3.90 -8.07
N THR A 310 7.00 -3.77 -7.80
CA THR A 310 7.51 -2.90 -6.72
C THR A 310 8.47 -1.80 -7.18
N ALA A 311 8.88 -1.74 -8.44
CA ALA A 311 9.84 -0.74 -8.94
C ALA A 311 9.45 0.71 -8.59
N ALA A 312 8.16 1.05 -8.70
CA ALA A 312 7.63 2.37 -8.34
C ALA A 312 7.73 2.74 -6.84
N LEU A 313 8.14 1.79 -5.98
CA LEU A 313 8.25 1.98 -4.53
C LEU A 313 9.69 2.20 -4.05
N LEU A 314 10.67 1.99 -4.91
CA LEU A 314 12.09 1.98 -4.56
C LEU A 314 12.74 3.35 -4.81
N THR A 315 14.04 3.36 -5.03
CA THR A 315 14.86 4.55 -5.32
C THR A 315 14.48 5.20 -6.66
N PRO A 316 14.83 6.48 -6.87
CA PRO A 316 14.49 7.19 -8.11
C PRO A 316 14.86 6.45 -9.41
N PRO A 317 16.02 5.78 -9.54
CA PRO A 317 16.34 5.01 -10.76
C PRO A 317 15.33 3.91 -11.11
N PHE A 318 14.77 3.22 -10.11
CA PHE A 318 13.72 2.22 -10.33
C PHE A 318 12.40 2.86 -10.74
N VAL A 319 12.06 3.99 -10.12
CA VAL A 319 10.85 4.76 -10.44
C VAL A 319 10.92 5.26 -11.89
N GLU A 320 12.04 5.83 -12.31
CA GLU A 320 12.24 6.28 -13.69
C GLU A 320 12.15 5.13 -14.70
N ALA A 321 12.80 3.99 -14.41
CA ALA A 321 12.70 2.81 -15.26
C ALA A 321 11.25 2.31 -15.39
N HIS A 322 10.51 2.31 -14.27
CA HIS A 322 9.11 1.90 -14.24
C HIS A 322 8.22 2.80 -15.12
N PHE A 323 8.26 4.11 -14.92
CA PHE A 323 7.40 5.04 -15.67
C PHE A 323 7.82 5.17 -17.13
N GLY A 324 9.13 5.23 -17.42
CA GLY A 324 9.65 5.27 -18.78
C GLY A 324 9.17 4.11 -19.65
N PHE A 325 8.98 2.92 -19.06
CA PHE A 325 8.39 1.77 -19.74
C PHE A 325 6.85 1.76 -19.67
N ALA A 326 6.27 1.85 -18.48
CA ALA A 326 4.85 1.56 -18.25
C ALA A 326 3.90 2.59 -18.87
N THR A 327 4.28 3.88 -18.86
CA THR A 327 3.41 4.97 -19.33
C THR A 327 3.90 5.63 -20.61
N ALA A 328 5.09 5.26 -21.12
CA ALA A 328 5.80 5.99 -22.17
C ALA A 328 5.96 7.50 -21.88
N HIS A 329 5.92 7.86 -20.58
CA HIS A 329 6.06 9.21 -20.06
C HIS A 329 7.14 9.23 -18.97
N PRO A 330 7.81 10.38 -18.74
CA PRO A 330 8.75 10.50 -17.63
C PRO A 330 8.04 10.27 -16.29
N ALA A 331 8.77 9.87 -15.26
CA ALA A 331 8.18 9.72 -13.94
C ALA A 331 7.61 11.07 -13.45
N PRO A 332 6.44 11.06 -12.78
CA PRO A 332 5.93 12.27 -12.17
C PRO A 332 6.86 12.72 -11.03
N ALA A 333 6.87 14.03 -10.74
CA ALA A 333 7.57 14.55 -9.58
C ALA A 333 7.14 13.82 -8.29
N ARG A 334 8.11 13.57 -7.39
CA ARG A 334 7.89 12.74 -6.19
C ARG A 334 6.64 13.13 -5.37
N PRO A 335 6.33 14.42 -5.12
CA PRO A 335 5.11 14.79 -4.39
C PRO A 335 3.82 14.37 -5.08
N ALA A 336 3.77 14.44 -6.41
CA ALA A 336 2.62 13.99 -7.19
C ALA A 336 2.49 12.46 -7.14
N LEU A 337 3.62 11.74 -7.28
CA LEU A 337 3.67 10.28 -7.12
C LEU A 337 3.11 9.85 -5.76
N CYS A 338 3.61 10.45 -4.67
CA CYS A 338 3.22 10.10 -3.30
C CYS A 338 1.76 10.44 -3.01
N THR A 339 1.26 11.57 -3.53
CA THR A 339 -0.16 11.95 -3.40
C THR A 339 -1.06 10.92 -4.05
N ALA A 340 -0.72 10.49 -5.27
CA ALA A 340 -1.49 9.51 -5.99
C ALA A 340 -1.37 8.10 -5.40
N ALA A 341 -0.18 7.70 -4.93
CA ALA A 341 0.00 6.45 -4.20
C ALA A 341 -0.90 6.40 -2.94
N ALA A 342 -0.99 7.50 -2.19
CA ALA A 342 -1.88 7.58 -1.03
C ALA A 342 -3.37 7.61 -1.42
N ALA A 343 -3.72 8.15 -2.59
CA ALA A 343 -5.09 8.17 -3.11
C ALA A 343 -5.60 6.80 -3.58
N ALA A 344 -4.70 5.83 -3.83
CA ALA A 344 -5.06 4.47 -4.24
C ALA A 344 -5.77 3.65 -3.14
N PHE A 345 -5.82 4.16 -1.91
CA PHE A 345 -6.40 3.50 -0.74
C PHE A 345 -7.45 4.40 -0.06
N PRO A 346 -8.57 3.83 0.42
CA PRO A 346 -9.55 4.59 1.19
C PRO A 346 -9.03 4.93 2.59
N ALA A 347 -9.60 5.96 3.23
CA ALA A 347 -9.22 6.39 4.58
C ALA A 347 -9.27 5.25 5.62
N THR A 348 -10.22 4.31 5.48
CA THR A 348 -10.35 3.15 6.36
C THR A 348 -9.13 2.21 6.30
N ALA A 349 -8.47 2.08 5.14
CA ALA A 349 -7.27 1.26 5.02
C ALA A 349 -6.15 1.78 5.93
N PHE A 350 -5.99 3.10 6.00
CA PHE A 350 -5.00 3.76 6.84
C PHE A 350 -5.30 3.63 8.34
N ALA A 351 -6.57 3.37 8.72
CA ALA A 351 -6.94 3.11 10.11
C ALA A 351 -6.73 1.63 10.51
N ASP A 352 -6.95 0.71 9.56
CA ASP A 352 -6.86 -0.74 9.81
C ASP A 352 -5.43 -1.30 9.72
N VAL A 353 -4.54 -0.60 9.02
CA VAL A 353 -3.16 -1.04 8.79
C VAL A 353 -2.21 -0.27 9.72
N PRO A 354 -1.36 -0.97 10.50
CA PRO A 354 -0.35 -0.31 11.32
C PRO A 354 0.75 0.24 10.40
N LEU A 355 0.70 1.55 10.13
CA LEU A 355 1.65 2.25 9.28
C LEU A 355 2.78 2.87 10.10
N THR A 356 3.98 2.82 9.56
CA THR A 356 5.18 3.42 10.12
C THR A 356 5.62 4.61 9.28
N ARG A 357 6.33 5.56 9.87
CA ARG A 357 6.87 6.69 9.09
C ARG A 357 8.13 6.30 8.29
N ASP A 358 8.72 5.16 8.62
CA ASP A 358 10.09 4.81 8.21
C ASP A 358 10.15 3.62 7.23
N ASP A 359 9.03 2.98 6.92
CA ASP A 359 8.98 1.84 5.99
C ASP A 359 7.92 2.03 4.91
N TYR A 360 8.15 2.98 4.00
CA TYR A 360 7.25 3.22 2.86
C TYR A 360 6.99 1.94 2.04
N PHE A 361 8.00 1.11 1.84
CA PHE A 361 7.90 -0.11 1.05
C PHE A 361 6.99 -1.14 1.73
N GLY A 362 7.28 -1.49 2.98
CA GLY A 362 6.50 -2.45 3.76
C GLY A 362 5.07 -1.97 4.01
N ASP A 363 4.89 -0.70 4.36
CA ASP A 363 3.59 -0.08 4.55
C ASP A 363 2.72 -0.16 3.27
N THR A 364 3.32 0.10 2.10
CA THR A 364 2.62 -0.03 0.82
C THR A 364 2.19 -1.47 0.58
N LEU A 365 3.06 -2.46 0.88
CA LEU A 365 2.70 -3.87 0.75
C LEU A 365 1.59 -4.27 1.72
N HIS A 366 1.61 -3.76 2.96
CA HIS A 366 0.52 -4.00 3.92
C HIS A 366 -0.81 -3.43 3.45
N LEU A 367 -0.83 -2.21 2.90
CA LEU A 367 -2.02 -1.60 2.31
C LEU A 367 -2.54 -2.38 1.09
N ARG A 368 -1.65 -2.86 0.22
CA ARG A 368 -2.02 -3.73 -0.91
C ARG A 368 -2.62 -5.05 -0.43
N ALA A 369 -2.01 -5.68 0.57
CA ALA A 369 -2.53 -6.91 1.18
C ALA A 369 -3.90 -6.72 1.82
N TRP A 370 -4.10 -5.61 2.53
CA TRP A 370 -5.41 -5.23 3.06
C TRP A 370 -6.44 -5.13 1.93
N LYS A 371 -6.11 -4.45 0.83
CA LYS A 371 -7.03 -4.27 -0.31
C LYS A 371 -7.44 -5.61 -0.95
N VAL A 372 -6.50 -6.54 -1.13
CA VAL A 372 -6.79 -7.89 -1.64
C VAL A 372 -7.71 -8.64 -0.66
N ARG A 373 -7.40 -8.64 0.64
CA ARG A 373 -8.23 -9.28 1.67
C ARG A 373 -9.66 -8.73 1.68
N GLN A 374 -9.83 -7.40 1.58
CA GLN A 374 -11.16 -6.79 1.55
C GLN A 374 -11.98 -7.21 0.33
N ARG A 375 -11.35 -7.48 -0.82
CA ARG A 375 -12.04 -8.04 -1.99
C ARG A 375 -12.61 -9.42 -1.71
N TRP A 376 -11.85 -10.28 -1.03
CA TRP A 376 -12.29 -11.61 -0.62
C TRP A 376 -13.44 -11.57 0.38
N LEU A 377 -13.34 -10.72 1.41
CA LEU A 377 -14.40 -10.56 2.40
C LEU A 377 -15.70 -10.06 1.77
N ARG A 378 -15.63 -9.07 0.86
CA ARG A 378 -16.83 -8.60 0.13
C ARG A 378 -17.43 -9.68 -0.77
N GLY A 379 -16.61 -10.44 -1.49
CA GLY A 379 -17.09 -11.55 -2.32
C GLY A 379 -17.76 -12.66 -1.49
N ALA A 380 -17.22 -12.96 -0.31
CA ALA A 380 -17.83 -13.90 0.63
C ALA A 380 -19.19 -13.39 1.16
N VAL A 381 -19.30 -12.09 1.47
CA VAL A 381 -20.55 -11.48 1.94
C VAL A 381 -21.64 -11.55 0.86
N VAL A 382 -21.34 -11.18 -0.39
CA VAL A 382 -22.33 -11.25 -1.50
C VAL A 382 -22.83 -12.68 -1.72
N ASN A 383 -21.94 -13.67 -1.68
CA ASN A 383 -22.33 -15.08 -1.85
C ASN A 383 -23.17 -15.60 -0.67
N SER A 384 -22.98 -15.09 0.55
CA SER A 384 -23.75 -15.49 1.73
C SER A 384 -25.17 -14.89 1.76
N THR A 385 -25.38 -13.68 1.25
CA THR A 385 -26.72 -13.07 1.15
C THR A 385 -27.54 -13.63 0.00
N SER A 386 -26.92 -14.01 -1.12
CA SER A 386 -27.62 -14.72 -2.20
C SER A 386 -28.11 -16.12 -1.80
N ALA A 387 -27.51 -16.74 -0.78
CA ALA A 387 -27.94 -18.03 -0.24
C ALA A 387 -29.15 -17.93 0.73
N LEU A 388 -29.58 -16.72 1.10
CA LEU A 388 -30.65 -16.50 2.08
C LEU A 388 -32.02 -16.11 1.47
N THR A 389 -32.15 -16.10 0.14
CA THR A 389 -33.47 -16.02 -0.51
C THR A 389 -33.96 -17.42 -0.88
N PRO A 390 -34.96 -18.00 -0.18
CA PRO A 390 -35.69 -19.12 -0.73
C PRO A 390 -36.49 -18.61 -1.92
N SER A 391 -36.11 -19.07 -3.12
CA SER A 391 -36.96 -18.97 -4.30
C SER A 391 -38.25 -19.75 -4.03
N GLY A 392 -39.37 -19.05 -3.90
CA GLY A 392 -40.65 -19.71 -3.63
C GLY A 392 -41.82 -18.76 -3.44
N ALA A 393 -42.33 -18.18 -4.52
CA ALA A 393 -43.77 -18.01 -4.78
C ALA A 393 -43.97 -17.37 -6.16
N ALA A 394 -44.24 -18.20 -7.17
CA ALA A 394 -44.84 -17.73 -8.42
C ALA A 394 -46.32 -17.38 -8.15
N PRO A 395 -46.84 -16.25 -8.65
CA PRO A 395 -48.28 -15.97 -8.56
C PRO A 395 -49.04 -16.86 -9.55
N SER A 396 -49.95 -17.68 -9.02
CA SER A 396 -50.89 -18.49 -9.78
C SER A 396 -51.90 -17.61 -10.53
N THR A 397 -51.94 -17.73 -11.85
CA THR A 397 -52.98 -17.17 -12.72
C THR A 397 -54.30 -17.91 -12.50
N PRO A 398 -55.46 -17.22 -12.38
CA PRO A 398 -56.74 -17.90 -12.31
C PRO A 398 -57.23 -18.29 -13.71
N SER A 399 -57.56 -19.57 -13.87
CA SER A 399 -58.23 -20.12 -15.05
C SER A 399 -59.65 -19.55 -15.20
N ARG A 400 -59.97 -19.08 -16.40
CA ARG A 400 -61.36 -18.80 -16.83
C ARG A 400 -62.20 -20.07 -16.75
N GLY A 401 -63.40 -19.94 -16.20
CA GLY A 401 -64.40 -21.02 -16.18
C GLY A 401 -65.81 -20.52 -15.87
N ARG A 402 -66.46 -19.85 -16.83
CA ARG A 402 -67.79 -20.13 -17.41
C ARG A 402 -68.26 -18.93 -18.22
#